data_AF-A0A6A3P1F5-F1
#
_entry.id   AF-A0A6A3P1F5-F1
#
_cell.length_a   1.000
_cell.length_b   1.000
_cell.length_c   1.000
_cell.angle_alpha   90.00
_cell.angle_beta   90.00
_cell.angle_gamma   90.00
#
_symmetry.space_group_name_H-M   'P 1'
#
loop_
_entity.id
_entity.type
_entity.pdbx_description
1 polymer ?
#
loop_
_entity_poly.entity_id
_entity_poly.type
_entity_poly.pdbx_seq_one_letter_code
_entity_poly.pdbx_strand_id
1 'polypeptide(L)' 'MARFSPIRNPTKVLIEAEEATKAQEIISQAR' A
#
# COMPACT_ATOMS: atom_id res chain seq x y z
N MET A 1 -19.18 20.07 -9.40
CA MET A 1 -17.72 19.92 -9.56
C MET A 1 -17.31 18.57 -8.98
N ALA A 2 -17.02 17.58 -9.82
CA ALA A 2 -16.46 16.32 -9.34
C ALA A 2 -15.04 16.61 -8.84
N ARG A 3 -14.78 16.42 -7.54
CA ARG A 3 -13.42 16.42 -7.00
C ARG A 3 -12.69 15.29 -7.69
N PHE A 4 -11.84 15.62 -8.66
CA PHE A 4 -10.91 14.68 -9.25
C PHE A 4 -10.04 14.15 -8.11
N SER A 5 -10.29 12.91 -7.68
CA SER A 5 -9.35 12.19 -6.85
C SER A 5 -8.05 12.07 -7.64
N PRO A 6 -6.88 12.34 -7.03
CA PRO A 6 -5.62 12.14 -7.74
C PRO A 6 -5.61 10.69 -8.21
N ILE A 7 -5.43 10.49 -9.52
CA ILE A 7 -5.23 9.15 -10.08
C ILE A 7 -4.02 8.60 -9.36
N ARG A 8 -4.24 7.67 -8.43
CA ARG A 8 -3.15 7.04 -7.69
C ARG A 8 -2.32 6.30 -8.73
N ASN A 9 -1.05 6.67 -8.83
CA ASN A 9 -0.13 6.01 -9.75
C ASN A 9 -0.13 4.51 -9.41
N PRO A 10 -0.49 3.62 -10.35
CA PRO A 10 -0.64 2.20 -10.07
C PRO A 10 0.66 1.57 -9.53
N THR A 11 1.82 2.05 -9.98
CA THR A 11 3.12 1.61 -9.45
C THR A 11 3.29 1.97 -7.98
N LYS A 12 2.86 3.16 -7.55
CA LYS A 12 2.93 3.56 -6.13
C LYS A 12 2.00 2.70 -5.28
N VAL A 13 0.80 2.39 -5.77
CA VAL A 13 -0.16 1.54 -5.06
C VAL A 13 0.38 0.13 -4.86
N LEU A 14 1.05 -0.44 -5.86
CA LEU A 14 1.67 -1.75 -5.74
C LEU A 14 2.81 -1.75 -4.71
N ILE A 15 3.68 -0.73 -4.73
CA ILE A 15 4.77 -0.59 -3.75
C ILE A 15 4.22 -0.48 -2.32
N GLU A 16 3.21 0.38 -2.11
CA GLU A 16 2.58 0.53 -0.79
C GLU A 16 1.96 -0.79 -0.30
N ALA A 17 1.36 -1.59 -1.20
CA ALA A 17 0.81 -2.89 -0.87
C ALA A 17 1.89 -3.93 -0.52
N GLU A 18 3.01 -3.94 -1.25
CA GLU A 18 4.16 -4.80 -0.94
C GLU A 18 4.78 -4.47 0.42
N GLU A 19 4.95 -3.18 0.73
CA GLU A 19 5.46 -2.72 2.03
C GLU A 19 4.52 -3.10 3.18
N ALA A 20 3.21 -2.92 2.99
CA ALA A 20 2.22 -3.33 3.98
C ALA A 20 2.24 -4.85 4.23
N THR A 21 2.43 -5.64 3.18
CA THR A 21 2.53 -7.10 3.28
C THR A 21 3.77 -7.51 4.07
N LYS A 22 4.93 -6.93 3.76
CA LYS A 22 6.19 -7.18 4.51
C LYS A 22 6.05 -6.80 5.99
N ALA A 23 5.41 -5.68 6.29
CA ALA A 23 5.17 -5.27 7.67
C ALA A 23 4.29 -6.30 8.43
N GLN A 24 3.26 -6.83 7.78
CA GLN A 24 2.43 -7.89 8.37
C GLN A 24 3.21 -9.18 8.61
N GLU A 25 4.05 -9.61 7.66
CA GLU A 25 4.90 -10.78 7.82
C GLU A 25 5.83 -10.65 9.03
N ILE A 26 6.50 -9.50 9.19
CA ILE A 26 7.37 -9.23 10.34
C ILE A 26 6.58 -9.31 11.65
N ILE A 27 5.40 -8.68 11.72
CA ILE A 27 4.53 -8.73 12.91
C ILE A 27 4.08 -10.15 13.21
N SER A 28 3.79 -10.95 12.18
CA SER A 28 3.37 -12.35 12.35
C SER A 28 4.48 -13.24 12.89
N GLN A 29 5.73 -13.02 12.48
CA GLN A 29 6.90 -13.76 12.96
C GLN A 29 7.35 -13.34 14.37
N ALA A 30 7.04 -12.10 14.77
CA ALA A 30 7.37 -11.58 16.10
C ALA A 30 6.37 -12.04 17.19
N ARG A 31 5.29 -12.73 16.81
CA ARG A 31 4.33 -13.38 17.72
C ARG A 31 4.64 -14.85 17.87
#